data_AF-A0A6P0NHA5-F1
#
_entry.id   AF-A0A6P0NHA5-F1
#
_cell.length_a   1.000
_cell.length_b   1.000
_cell.length_c   1.000
_cell.angle_alpha   90.00
_cell.angle_beta   90.00
_cell.angle_gamma   90.00
#
_symmetry.space_group_name_H-M   'P 1'
#
loop_
_entity.id
_entity.type
_entity.pdbx_description
1 polymer ?
#
loop_
_entity_poly.entity_id
_entity_poly.type
_entity_poly.pdbx_seq_one_letter_code
_entity_poly.pdbx_strand_id
1 'polypeptide(L)'
;MTLTKSLLKQPLFKNQVCLKFSDTRVEIRYQNQGCSITVEPEKQEETYKLFQLLQFGGMSPEELGQECPGIREQIPDLLIELDRRGMLIEREKSVTSGGVTGHQFYRELYRFLNGLKMHFPESPYTVKMVDKTITREQLIGYSLESYHVTHLCPSLLAPSLANYESPKIRKLLREFFGSELHHDRLIEKSLKSVGISGQQLQRMLPLPMTFAVCSSLAVFAKQHPLSFKAALLLFEEHSEEFHQLFKQRCQDLDLPSDFYQPIMLHAKINDDGAHEDITEVLLADVAYVSPEDQLVVKKNMTALMESMVLRTHEILDYYGNPENRIPRCFDSIV
;
A
#
# COMPACT_ATOMS: atom_id res chain seq x y z
N MET A 1 -11.30 -0.19 38.40
CA MET A 1 -11.40 -0.44 36.94
C MET A 1 -10.99 -1.87 36.69
N THR A 2 -11.93 -2.71 36.27
CA THR A 2 -11.73 -4.15 36.06
C THR A 2 -10.78 -4.35 34.88
N LEU A 3 -9.58 -4.86 35.14
CA LEU A 3 -8.58 -5.20 34.12
C LEU A 3 -9.13 -6.33 33.25
N THR A 4 -9.42 -6.02 31.99
CA THR A 4 -9.71 -7.00 30.94
C THR A 4 -8.50 -7.92 30.80
N LYS A 5 -8.71 -9.20 31.10
CA LYS A 5 -7.72 -10.28 30.98
C LYS A 5 -7.14 -10.31 29.56
N SER A 6 -5.82 -10.46 29.40
CA SER A 6 -5.26 -10.76 28.08
C SER A 6 -5.83 -12.09 27.60
N LEU A 7 -6.30 -12.13 26.36
CA LEU A 7 -6.95 -13.31 25.77
C LEU A 7 -5.94 -14.27 25.13
N LEU A 8 -4.65 -13.92 25.11
CA LEU A 8 -3.56 -14.68 24.51
C LEU A 8 -3.21 -15.90 25.37
N LYS A 9 -3.21 -17.09 24.77
CA LYS A 9 -2.91 -18.36 25.42
C LYS A 9 -1.42 -18.66 25.45
N GLN A 10 -0.66 -18.21 24.45
CA GLN A 10 0.77 -18.35 24.30
C GLN A 10 1.36 -17.05 23.72
N PRO A 11 1.42 -15.97 24.53
CA PRO A 11 1.84 -14.65 24.04
C PRO A 11 3.27 -14.66 23.47
N LEU A 12 3.45 -13.89 22.40
CA LEU A 12 4.69 -13.69 21.67
C LEU A 12 4.81 -12.21 21.28
N PHE A 13 6.00 -11.61 21.35
CA PHE A 13 6.23 -10.28 20.82
C PHE A 13 6.09 -10.25 19.30
N LYS A 14 5.43 -9.23 18.76
CA LYS A 14 5.42 -8.99 17.31
C LYS A 14 6.83 -8.84 16.76
N ASN A 15 6.99 -9.26 15.50
CA ASN A 15 8.16 -8.90 14.72
C ASN A 15 8.34 -7.38 14.78
N GLN A 16 9.57 -6.91 15.01
CA GLN A 16 9.97 -5.50 15.20
C GLN A 16 9.81 -4.92 16.62
N VAL A 17 9.41 -5.69 17.64
CA VAL A 17 9.59 -5.24 19.03
C VAL A 17 11.06 -5.28 19.41
N CYS A 18 11.63 -4.12 19.76
CA CYS A 18 13.01 -3.97 20.18
C CYS A 18 13.09 -3.77 21.69
N LEU A 19 13.96 -4.53 22.35
CA LEU A 19 14.23 -4.42 23.78
C LEU A 19 15.61 -3.81 24.00
N LYS A 20 15.70 -2.82 24.90
CA LYS A 20 16.96 -2.28 25.38
C LYS A 20 17.01 -2.38 26.89
N PHE A 21 17.98 -3.15 27.36
CA PHE A 21 18.18 -3.45 28.77
C PHE A 21 19.18 -2.47 29.40
N SER A 22 18.89 -2.04 30.63
CA SER A 22 19.76 -1.25 31.49
C SER A 22 19.57 -1.65 32.94
N ASP A 23 20.51 -1.27 33.81
CA ASP A 23 20.61 -1.75 35.20
C ASP A 23 19.31 -1.63 36.01
N THR A 24 18.49 -0.62 35.75
CA THR A 24 17.24 -0.38 36.50
C THR A 24 16.01 -0.25 35.60
N ARG A 25 16.14 -0.48 34.28
CA ARG A 25 15.07 -0.20 33.32
C ARG A 25 15.16 -1.06 32.08
N VAL A 26 14.01 -1.48 31.57
CA VAL A 26 13.87 -2.06 30.23
C VAL A 26 13.07 -1.11 29.37
N GLU A 27 13.63 -0.69 28.24
CA GLU A 27 12.91 0.06 27.20
C GLU A 27 12.40 -0.92 26.14
N ILE A 28 11.11 -0.81 25.82
CA ILE A 28 10.42 -1.64 24.84
C ILE A 28 9.89 -0.71 23.75
N ARG A 29 10.30 -0.92 22.51
CA ARG A 29 9.90 -0.10 21.36
C ARG A 29 9.23 -0.94 20.29
N TYR A 30 8.17 -0.41 19.71
CA TYR A 30 7.47 -1.00 18.56
C TYR A 30 6.99 0.13 17.66
N GLN A 31 7.49 0.19 16.42
CA GLN A 31 7.23 1.30 15.49
C GLN A 31 7.52 2.68 16.13
N ASN A 32 6.54 3.61 16.09
CA ASN A 32 6.64 4.96 16.63
C ASN A 32 6.27 5.06 18.12
N GLN A 33 5.98 3.94 18.78
CA GLN A 33 5.62 3.90 20.19
C GLN A 33 6.65 3.13 21.02
N GLY A 34 6.68 3.44 22.31
CA GLY A 34 7.52 2.72 23.26
C GLY A 34 7.04 2.90 24.68
N CYS A 35 7.43 1.98 25.54
CA CYS A 35 7.26 2.09 26.98
C CYS A 35 8.56 1.71 27.67
N SER A 36 8.58 1.96 28.97
CA SER A 36 9.68 1.51 29.79
C SER A 36 9.19 0.98 31.11
N ILE A 37 9.83 -0.06 31.59
CA ILE A 37 9.52 -0.69 32.85
C ILE A 37 10.72 -0.50 33.75
N THR A 38 10.49 0.11 34.91
CA THR A 38 11.50 0.16 35.98
C THR A 38 11.57 -1.21 36.61
N VAL A 39 12.78 -1.74 36.75
CA VAL A 39 13.00 -3.09 37.27
C VAL A 39 13.80 -2.98 38.56
N GLU A 40 13.28 -3.59 39.62
CA GLU A 40 14.00 -3.75 40.89
C GLU A 40 15.23 -4.65 40.66
N PRO A 41 16.42 -4.31 41.20
CA PRO A 41 17.63 -5.09 40.96
C PRO A 41 17.47 -6.59 41.26
N GLU A 42 16.70 -6.93 42.29
CA GLU A 42 16.43 -8.31 42.73
C GLU A 42 15.57 -9.12 41.73
N LYS A 43 14.84 -8.44 40.84
CA LYS A 43 13.94 -9.04 39.84
C LYS A 43 14.46 -8.88 38.41
N GLN A 44 15.66 -8.33 38.24
CA GLN A 44 16.23 -7.97 36.95
C GLN A 44 16.41 -9.19 36.05
N GLU A 45 17.04 -10.24 36.57
CA GLU A 45 17.33 -11.46 35.81
C GLU A 45 16.04 -12.14 35.31
N GLU A 46 15.04 -12.28 36.17
CA GLU A 46 13.76 -12.89 35.80
C GLU A 46 12.94 -12.02 34.84
N THR A 47 12.98 -10.69 34.97
CA THR A 47 12.32 -9.78 34.03
C THR A 47 12.94 -9.90 32.64
N TYR A 48 14.27 -10.04 32.57
CA TYR A 48 14.98 -10.21 31.31
C TYR A 48 14.65 -11.56 30.69
N LYS A 49 14.64 -12.62 31.52
CA LYS A 49 14.22 -13.96 31.11
C LYS A 49 12.80 -13.95 30.56
N LEU A 50 11.83 -13.33 31.23
CA LEU A 50 10.46 -13.19 30.75
C LEU A 50 10.40 -12.57 29.35
N PHE A 51 11.09 -11.45 29.13
CA PHE A 51 11.04 -10.80 27.82
C PHE A 51 11.75 -11.59 26.73
N GLN A 52 12.81 -12.32 27.05
CA GLN A 52 13.40 -13.28 26.12
C GLN A 52 12.42 -14.42 25.79
N LEU A 53 11.75 -14.99 26.79
CA LEU A 53 10.72 -16.01 26.58
C LEU A 53 9.58 -15.49 25.71
N LEU A 54 9.17 -14.23 25.87
CA LEU A 54 8.19 -13.58 25.01
C LEU A 54 8.72 -13.27 23.60
N GLN A 55 10.03 -13.19 23.37
CA GLN A 55 10.58 -13.11 22.00
C GLN A 55 10.49 -14.43 21.24
N PHE A 56 10.54 -15.56 21.95
CA PHE A 56 10.41 -16.90 21.35
C PHE A 56 8.97 -17.43 21.36
N GLY A 57 8.16 -16.97 22.33
CA GLY A 57 6.78 -17.36 22.55
C GLY A 57 6.56 -18.83 22.89
N GLY A 58 5.29 -19.23 23.02
CA GLY A 58 4.89 -20.64 23.17
C GLY A 58 4.86 -21.20 24.58
N MET A 59 4.97 -20.31 25.56
CA MET A 59 4.61 -20.58 26.93
C MET A 59 3.31 -19.83 27.24
N SER A 60 2.42 -20.49 27.94
CA SER A 60 1.25 -19.89 28.55
C SER A 60 1.61 -18.97 29.72
N PRO A 61 0.72 -18.04 30.12
CA PRO A 61 0.96 -17.20 31.30
C PRO A 61 1.32 -18.00 32.55
N GLU A 62 0.71 -19.18 32.73
CA GLU A 62 1.03 -20.09 33.83
C GLU A 62 2.45 -20.66 33.72
N GLU A 63 2.89 -21.08 32.53
CA GLU A 63 4.24 -21.61 32.28
C GLU A 63 5.30 -20.50 32.42
N LEU A 64 5.03 -19.29 31.92
CA LEU A 64 5.90 -18.13 32.12
C LEU A 64 6.10 -17.81 33.61
N GLY A 65 5.04 -17.96 34.42
CA GLY A 65 5.10 -17.80 35.87
C GLY A 65 5.85 -18.90 36.61
N GLN A 66 5.97 -20.10 36.02
CA GLN A 66 6.83 -21.15 36.55
C GLN A 66 8.31 -20.89 36.23
N GLU A 67 8.59 -20.37 35.04
CA GLU A 67 9.95 -20.01 34.61
C GLU A 67 10.50 -18.76 35.28
N CYS A 68 9.63 -17.86 35.74
CA CYS A 68 9.97 -16.59 36.39
C CYS A 68 9.21 -16.44 37.73
N PRO A 69 9.55 -17.23 38.77
CA PRO A 69 8.78 -17.30 40.01
C PRO A 69 8.79 -16.01 40.85
N GLY A 70 9.89 -15.28 40.90
CA GLY A 70 10.04 -14.01 41.62
C GLY A 70 9.23 -12.84 41.06
N ILE A 71 8.78 -12.93 39.80
CA ILE A 71 7.87 -11.96 39.18
C ILE A 71 6.50 -12.54 38.80
N ARG A 72 6.20 -13.78 39.19
CA ARG A 72 5.00 -14.52 38.78
C ARG A 72 3.70 -13.73 38.93
N GLU A 73 3.54 -13.01 40.03
CA GLU A 73 2.34 -12.21 40.31
C GLU A 73 2.18 -11.00 39.38
N GLN A 74 3.29 -10.49 38.81
CA GLN A 74 3.31 -9.31 37.94
C GLN A 74 3.09 -9.66 36.46
N ILE A 75 3.34 -10.93 36.07
CA ILE A 75 3.26 -11.38 34.67
C ILE A 75 1.88 -11.09 34.04
N PRO A 76 0.73 -11.38 34.68
CA PRO A 76 -0.57 -11.11 34.07
C PRO A 76 -0.78 -9.64 33.70
N ASP A 77 -0.39 -8.72 34.58
CA ASP A 77 -0.54 -7.27 34.35
C ASP A 77 0.42 -6.77 33.27
N LEU A 78 1.65 -7.30 33.25
CA LEU A 78 2.61 -7.02 32.18
C LEU A 78 2.07 -7.48 30.81
N LEU A 79 1.51 -8.68 30.73
CA LEU A 79 0.94 -9.19 29.48
C LEU A 79 -0.26 -8.34 29.02
N ILE A 80 -1.15 -7.95 29.93
CA ILE A 80 -2.28 -7.06 29.60
C ILE A 80 -1.79 -5.72 29.06
N GLU A 81 -0.78 -5.12 29.67
CA GLU A 81 -0.29 -3.81 29.26
C GLU A 81 0.45 -3.86 27.91
N LEU A 82 1.24 -4.92 27.68
CA LEU A 82 1.93 -5.13 26.40
C LEU A 82 0.93 -5.45 25.27
N ASP A 83 -0.12 -6.22 25.56
CA ASP A 83 -1.21 -6.54 24.64
C ASP A 83 -2.03 -5.29 24.28
N ARG A 84 -2.39 -4.47 25.28
CA ARG A 84 -3.06 -3.17 25.07
C ARG A 84 -2.27 -2.21 24.19
N ARG A 85 -0.94 -2.27 24.25
CA ARG A 85 -0.04 -1.48 23.39
C ARG A 85 0.16 -2.12 22.01
N GLY A 86 -0.48 -3.25 21.75
CA GLY A 86 -0.40 -3.98 20.49
C GLY A 86 0.96 -4.61 20.24
N MET A 87 1.76 -4.85 21.29
CA MET A 87 3.12 -5.40 21.19
C MET A 87 3.13 -6.94 21.18
N LEU A 88 2.07 -7.58 21.66
CA LEU A 88 1.93 -9.03 21.70
C LEU A 88 1.02 -9.55 20.57
N ILE A 89 1.24 -10.81 20.21
CA ILE A 89 0.41 -11.67 19.36
C ILE A 89 0.31 -13.05 20.00
N GLU A 90 -0.66 -13.85 19.54
CA GLU A 90 -0.75 -15.26 19.89
C GLU A 90 0.31 -16.05 19.11
N ARG A 91 1.02 -16.96 19.77
CA ARG A 91 1.85 -17.93 19.02
C ARG A 91 0.91 -18.83 18.25
N GLU A 92 0.95 -18.75 16.93
CA GLU A 92 0.27 -19.72 16.10
C GLU A 92 0.80 -21.13 16.41
N LYS A 93 -0.10 -22.03 16.81
CA LYS A 93 0.20 -23.46 16.95
C LYS A 93 0.66 -23.97 15.59
N SER A 94 1.97 -24.16 15.46
CA SER A 94 2.68 -24.55 14.23
C SER A 94 2.36 -23.65 13.04
N VAL A 95 3.37 -22.88 12.60
CA VAL A 95 3.46 -22.47 11.21
C VAL A 95 3.24 -23.73 10.38
N THR A 96 2.07 -23.83 9.76
CA THR A 96 1.83 -24.81 8.70
C THR A 96 2.92 -24.56 7.66
N SER A 97 3.44 -25.63 7.08
CA SER A 97 4.51 -25.66 6.09
C SER A 97 4.14 -24.95 4.76
N GLY A 98 3.77 -23.68 4.80
CA GLY A 98 3.22 -22.90 3.67
C GLY A 98 3.61 -21.42 3.65
N GLY A 99 4.45 -20.97 4.57
CA GLY A 99 5.12 -19.67 4.41
C GLY A 99 6.20 -19.76 3.34
N VAL A 100 6.37 -18.66 2.59
CA VAL A 100 7.27 -18.62 1.42
C VAL A 100 8.21 -17.42 1.50
N THR A 101 9.27 -17.40 0.71
CA THR A 101 10.09 -16.18 0.57
C THR A 101 9.33 -15.12 -0.21
N GLY A 102 9.70 -13.85 -0.07
CA GLY A 102 9.04 -12.78 -0.81
C GLY A 102 9.19 -12.90 -2.34
N HIS A 103 10.32 -13.44 -2.82
CA HIS A 103 10.48 -13.75 -4.26
C HIS A 103 9.55 -14.88 -4.73
N GLN A 104 9.36 -15.93 -3.92
CA GLN A 104 8.36 -16.97 -4.23
C GLN A 104 6.94 -16.38 -4.20
N PHE A 105 6.64 -15.56 -3.20
CA PHE A 105 5.35 -14.88 -3.08
C PHE A 105 5.05 -13.96 -4.26
N TYR A 106 6.04 -13.19 -4.76
CA TYR A 106 5.90 -12.37 -5.96
C TYR A 106 5.42 -13.19 -7.16
N ARG A 107 6.05 -14.33 -7.43
CA ARG A 107 5.67 -15.22 -8.55
C ARG A 107 4.27 -15.80 -8.39
N GLU A 108 3.89 -16.16 -7.17
CA GLU A 108 2.53 -16.63 -6.87
C GLU A 108 1.49 -15.52 -7.01
N LEU A 109 1.80 -14.33 -6.51
CA LEU A 109 0.95 -13.16 -6.60
C LEU A 109 0.74 -12.76 -8.06
N TYR A 110 1.80 -12.71 -8.87
CA TYR A 110 1.71 -12.42 -10.30
C TYR A 110 0.77 -13.38 -11.04
N ARG A 111 0.87 -14.69 -10.76
CA ARG A 111 -0.06 -15.70 -11.33
C ARG A 111 -1.48 -15.51 -10.82
N PHE A 112 -1.65 -15.23 -9.53
CA PHE A 112 -2.95 -14.97 -8.92
C PHE A 112 -3.63 -13.77 -9.55
N LEU A 113 -2.92 -12.65 -9.70
CA LEU A 113 -3.46 -11.43 -10.32
C LEU A 113 -3.79 -11.65 -11.78
N ASN A 114 -2.91 -12.31 -12.55
CA ASN A 114 -3.22 -12.67 -13.94
C ASN A 114 -4.45 -13.57 -14.06
N GLY A 115 -4.60 -14.56 -13.17
CA GLY A 115 -5.82 -15.36 -13.10
C GLY A 115 -7.05 -14.53 -12.73
N LEU A 116 -6.92 -13.60 -11.78
CA LEU A 116 -7.99 -12.70 -11.38
C LEU A 116 -8.42 -11.78 -12.53
N LYS A 117 -7.48 -11.25 -13.34
CA LYS A 117 -7.81 -10.39 -14.48
C LYS A 117 -8.76 -11.05 -15.47
N MET A 118 -8.60 -12.35 -15.69
CA MET A 118 -9.45 -13.13 -16.59
C MET A 118 -10.93 -13.21 -16.13
N HIS A 119 -11.22 -12.84 -14.88
CA HIS A 119 -12.59 -12.78 -14.36
C HIS A 119 -13.25 -11.42 -14.60
N PHE A 120 -12.47 -10.39 -14.94
CA PHE A 120 -13.01 -9.10 -15.32
C PHE A 120 -13.27 -9.07 -16.83
N PRO A 121 -14.36 -8.41 -17.27
CA PRO A 121 -14.56 -8.18 -18.69
C PRO A 121 -13.42 -7.33 -19.26
N GLU A 122 -13.28 -7.36 -20.59
CA GLU A 122 -12.41 -6.43 -21.29
C GLU A 122 -12.69 -4.99 -20.85
N SER A 123 -11.63 -4.19 -20.75
CA SER A 123 -11.73 -2.79 -20.32
C SER A 123 -12.78 -2.07 -21.16
N PRO A 124 -13.82 -1.46 -20.55
CA PRO A 124 -14.87 -0.75 -21.29
C PRO A 124 -14.30 0.43 -22.08
N TYR A 125 -13.12 0.93 -21.69
CA TYR A 125 -12.37 1.91 -22.48
C TYR A 125 -11.89 1.31 -23.80
N THR A 126 -11.22 0.16 -23.75
CA THR A 126 -10.71 -0.53 -24.94
C THR A 126 -11.85 -0.82 -25.91
N VAL A 127 -12.97 -1.36 -25.41
CA VAL A 127 -14.17 -1.63 -26.21
C VAL A 127 -14.65 -0.35 -26.91
N LYS A 128 -14.87 0.75 -26.18
CA LYS A 128 -15.33 2.02 -26.77
C LYS A 128 -14.33 2.64 -27.75
N MET A 129 -13.02 2.48 -27.52
CA MET A 129 -11.97 2.95 -28.43
C MET A 129 -11.95 2.12 -29.72
N VAL A 130 -12.08 0.80 -29.63
CA VAL A 130 -12.16 -0.09 -30.80
C VAL A 130 -13.42 0.18 -31.61
N ASP A 131 -14.57 0.30 -30.94
CA ASP A 131 -15.87 0.58 -31.56
C ASP A 131 -16.01 2.03 -32.05
N LYS A 132 -15.02 2.89 -31.76
CA LYS A 132 -15.01 4.32 -32.08
C LYS A 132 -16.20 5.09 -31.51
N THR A 133 -16.74 4.63 -30.39
CA THR A 133 -17.85 5.27 -29.66
C THR A 133 -17.39 6.10 -28.47
N ILE A 134 -16.09 6.07 -28.16
CA ILE A 134 -15.50 6.93 -27.13
C ILE A 134 -15.61 8.42 -27.52
N THR A 135 -15.92 9.27 -26.54
CA THR A 135 -16.02 10.72 -26.76
C THR A 135 -14.72 11.45 -26.43
N ARG A 136 -14.61 12.69 -26.92
CA ARG A 136 -13.51 13.60 -26.58
C ARG A 136 -13.42 13.81 -25.07
N GLU A 137 -14.57 14.01 -24.42
CA GLU A 137 -14.69 14.25 -23.00
C GLU A 137 -14.24 13.03 -22.18
N GLN A 138 -14.52 11.81 -22.63
CA GLN A 138 -14.06 10.58 -21.98
C GLN A 138 -12.54 10.37 -22.05
N LEU A 139 -11.90 10.80 -23.14
CA LEU A 139 -10.43 10.78 -23.27
C LEU A 139 -9.77 11.84 -22.37
N ILE A 140 -10.37 13.03 -22.30
CA ILE A 140 -9.95 14.09 -21.36
C ILE A 140 -10.16 13.62 -19.91
N GLY A 141 -11.28 12.98 -19.62
CA GLY A 141 -11.60 12.41 -18.32
C GLY A 141 -10.59 11.37 -17.84
N TYR A 142 -10.17 10.46 -18.73
CA TYR A 142 -9.07 9.53 -18.44
C TYR A 142 -7.81 10.28 -18.00
N SER A 143 -7.45 11.34 -18.72
CA SER A 143 -6.24 12.13 -18.44
C SER A 143 -6.34 12.92 -17.13
N LEU A 144 -7.53 13.45 -16.80
CA LEU A 144 -7.82 14.11 -15.52
C LEU A 144 -7.68 13.16 -14.33
N GLU A 145 -8.27 11.96 -14.43
CA GLU A 145 -8.16 10.98 -13.35
C GLU A 145 -6.77 10.36 -13.24
N SER A 146 -6.02 10.26 -14.34
CA SER A 146 -4.62 9.81 -14.31
C SER A 146 -3.69 10.88 -13.74
N TYR A 147 -4.00 12.17 -13.96
CA TYR A 147 -3.32 13.27 -13.27
C TYR A 147 -3.43 13.13 -11.76
N HIS A 148 -4.61 12.82 -11.22
CA HIS A 148 -4.77 12.68 -9.76
C HIS A 148 -3.87 11.59 -9.16
N VAL A 149 -3.81 10.42 -9.79
CA VAL A 149 -2.95 9.32 -9.32
C VAL A 149 -1.48 9.76 -9.36
N THR A 150 -1.03 10.33 -10.48
CA THR A 150 0.37 10.73 -10.69
C THR A 150 0.78 11.90 -9.79
N HIS A 151 -0.05 12.93 -9.68
CA HIS A 151 0.19 14.12 -8.85
C HIS A 151 0.23 13.77 -7.36
N LEU A 152 -0.65 12.88 -6.92
CA LEU A 152 -0.68 12.46 -5.52
C LEU A 152 0.39 11.40 -5.21
N CYS A 153 0.89 10.67 -6.20
CA CYS A 153 1.80 9.53 -6.03
C CYS A 153 2.89 9.79 -4.98
N PRO A 154 3.74 10.85 -5.05
CA PRO A 154 4.75 11.10 -4.01
C PRO A 154 4.16 11.17 -2.59
N SER A 155 3.02 11.84 -2.42
CA SER A 155 2.35 11.98 -1.12
C SER A 155 1.74 10.65 -0.63
N LEU A 156 1.24 9.82 -1.55
CA LEU A 156 0.72 8.49 -1.24
C LEU A 156 1.84 7.51 -0.85
N LEU A 157 3.02 7.63 -1.47
CA LEU A 157 4.20 6.81 -1.20
C LEU A 157 4.94 7.26 0.07
N ALA A 158 4.92 8.55 0.43
CA ALA A 158 5.71 9.11 1.51
C ALA A 158 5.61 8.36 2.86
N PRO A 159 4.42 7.87 3.32
CA PRO A 159 4.33 7.09 4.55
C PRO A 159 5.21 5.83 4.55
N SER A 160 5.45 5.22 3.39
CA SER A 160 6.30 4.03 3.27
C SER A 160 7.75 4.30 3.67
N LEU A 161 8.23 5.55 3.51
CA LEU A 161 9.60 5.95 3.86
C LEU A 161 9.85 5.96 5.37
N ALA A 162 8.80 6.01 6.19
CA ALA A 162 8.88 5.92 7.64
C ALA A 162 9.03 4.47 8.12
N ASN A 163 8.67 3.48 7.30
CA ASN A 163 8.79 2.07 7.64
C ASN A 163 10.25 1.62 7.43
N TYR A 164 11.00 1.53 8.52
CA TYR A 164 12.37 1.01 8.45
C TYR A 164 12.34 -0.53 8.42
N GLU A 165 12.73 -1.12 7.29
CA GLU A 165 12.91 -2.56 7.14
C GLU A 165 14.39 -2.93 6.96
N SER A 166 15.03 -2.40 5.90
CA SER A 166 16.45 -2.61 5.62
C SER A 166 17.08 -1.36 4.97
N PRO A 167 18.41 -1.17 5.04
CA PRO A 167 19.09 -0.09 4.32
C PRO A 167 18.85 -0.13 2.81
N LYS A 168 18.73 -1.33 2.24
CA LYS A 168 18.46 -1.56 0.81
C LYS A 168 17.06 -1.10 0.44
N ILE A 169 16.02 -1.57 1.15
CA ILE A 169 14.63 -1.16 0.92
C ILE A 169 14.46 0.34 1.10
N ARG A 170 15.07 0.93 2.14
CA ARG A 170 15.02 2.38 2.36
C ARG A 170 15.66 3.15 1.21
N LYS A 171 16.74 2.66 0.61
CA LYS A 171 17.36 3.28 -0.56
C LYS A 171 16.42 3.21 -1.76
N LEU A 172 15.90 2.03 -2.08
CA LEU A 172 14.99 1.81 -3.20
C LEU A 172 13.73 2.70 -3.11
N LEU A 173 13.08 2.75 -1.94
CA LEU A 173 11.88 3.58 -1.76
C LEU A 173 12.17 5.08 -1.88
N ARG A 174 13.36 5.55 -1.48
CA ARG A 174 13.75 6.96 -1.69
C ARG A 174 14.03 7.29 -3.15
N GLU A 175 14.67 6.37 -3.86
CA GLU A 175 14.94 6.53 -5.29
C GLU A 175 13.63 6.55 -6.07
N PHE A 176 12.72 5.62 -5.76
CA PHE A 176 11.37 5.61 -6.33
C PHE A 176 10.56 6.84 -5.98
N PHE A 177 10.54 7.27 -4.71
CA PHE A 177 9.89 8.53 -4.35
C PHE A 177 10.46 9.71 -5.14
N GLY A 178 11.78 9.75 -5.33
CA GLY A 178 12.46 10.79 -6.08
C GLY A 178 12.11 10.80 -7.57
N SER A 179 11.93 9.64 -8.21
CA SER A 179 11.53 9.53 -9.62
C SER A 179 10.09 9.98 -9.85
N GLU A 180 9.20 9.76 -8.87
CA GLU A 180 7.81 10.22 -8.96
C GLU A 180 7.63 11.73 -8.76
N LEU A 181 8.64 12.45 -8.25
CA LEU A 181 8.56 13.89 -8.08
C LEU A 181 8.47 14.59 -9.45
N HIS A 182 7.45 15.44 -9.60
CA HIS A 182 7.18 16.23 -10.80
C HIS A 182 6.78 15.43 -12.04
N HIS A 183 6.51 14.13 -11.89
CA HIS A 183 6.08 13.27 -13.00
C HIS A 183 4.73 13.73 -13.59
N ASP A 184 3.90 14.34 -12.75
CA ASP A 184 2.60 14.95 -13.07
C ASP A 184 2.67 16.10 -14.08
N ARG A 185 3.82 16.78 -14.22
CA ARG A 185 3.98 17.92 -15.14
C ARG A 185 3.72 17.56 -16.61
N LEU A 186 3.97 16.30 -17.01
CA LEU A 186 3.66 15.83 -18.36
C LEU A 186 2.15 15.80 -18.59
N ILE A 187 1.41 15.27 -17.64
CA ILE A 187 -0.06 15.21 -17.71
C ILE A 187 -0.67 16.61 -17.57
N GLU A 188 -0.10 17.48 -16.74
CA GLU A 188 -0.50 18.90 -16.67
C GLU A 188 -0.35 19.60 -18.03
N LYS A 189 0.77 19.39 -18.74
CA LYS A 189 0.99 19.96 -20.07
C LYS A 189 -0.06 19.48 -21.07
N SER A 190 -0.39 18.19 -21.03
CA SER A 190 -1.47 17.58 -21.82
C SER A 190 -2.82 18.26 -21.55
N LEU A 191 -3.21 18.36 -20.28
CA LEU A 191 -4.51 18.93 -19.90
C LEU A 191 -4.63 20.41 -20.25
N LYS A 192 -3.54 21.18 -20.18
CA LYS A 192 -3.50 22.58 -20.61
C LYS A 192 -3.82 22.75 -22.10
N SER A 193 -3.38 21.83 -22.97
CA SER A 193 -3.61 21.96 -24.41
C SER A 193 -5.08 21.79 -24.81
N VAL A 194 -5.91 21.26 -23.92
CA VAL A 194 -7.37 21.12 -24.11
C VAL A 194 -8.18 22.11 -23.27
N GLY A 195 -7.52 23.15 -22.72
CA GLY A 195 -8.17 24.26 -22.03
C GLY A 195 -8.31 24.11 -20.52
N ILE A 196 -7.70 23.09 -19.90
CA ILE A 196 -7.71 22.93 -18.44
C ILE A 196 -6.59 23.75 -17.82
N SER A 197 -6.95 24.78 -17.06
CA SER A 197 -5.98 25.65 -16.39
C SER A 197 -5.33 24.99 -15.18
N GLY A 198 -4.13 25.44 -14.81
CA GLY A 198 -3.46 24.99 -13.58
C GLY A 198 -4.27 25.30 -12.31
N GLN A 199 -5.03 26.39 -12.29
CA GLN A 199 -5.92 26.72 -11.17
C GLN A 199 -7.05 25.70 -11.01
N GLN A 200 -7.61 25.21 -12.13
CA GLN A 200 -8.61 24.15 -12.10
C GLN A 200 -7.99 22.84 -11.62
N LEU A 201 -6.78 22.46 -12.09
CA LEU A 201 -6.09 21.25 -11.63
C LEU A 201 -5.83 21.25 -10.11
N GLN A 202 -5.54 22.41 -9.53
CA GLN A 202 -5.33 22.53 -8.08
C GLN A 202 -6.61 22.38 -7.26
N ARG A 203 -7.78 22.60 -7.85
CA ARG A 203 -9.09 22.63 -7.15
C ARG A 203 -9.99 21.44 -7.49
N MET A 204 -9.70 20.73 -8.58
CA MET A 204 -10.54 19.64 -9.02
C MET A 204 -10.52 18.48 -8.04
N LEU A 205 -11.67 17.79 -7.94
CA LEU A 205 -11.81 16.61 -7.11
C LEU A 205 -11.73 15.33 -7.95
N PRO A 206 -10.99 14.30 -7.49
CA PRO A 206 -10.97 13.00 -8.15
C PRO A 206 -12.35 12.35 -8.08
N LEU A 207 -12.68 11.54 -9.08
CA LEU A 207 -13.86 10.68 -9.00
C LEU A 207 -13.75 9.72 -7.79
N PRO A 208 -14.89 9.30 -7.20
CA PRO A 208 -14.90 8.42 -6.03
C PRO A 208 -14.00 7.19 -6.15
N MET A 209 -13.97 6.51 -7.30
CA MET A 209 -13.12 5.34 -7.48
C MET A 209 -11.65 5.70 -7.71
N THR A 210 -11.33 6.84 -8.34
CA THR A 210 -9.96 7.38 -8.34
C THR A 210 -9.48 7.69 -6.92
N PHE A 211 -10.34 8.28 -6.10
CA PHE A 211 -10.05 8.54 -4.69
C PHE A 211 -9.86 7.23 -3.91
N ALA A 212 -10.69 6.21 -4.16
CA ALA A 212 -10.58 4.90 -3.51
C ALA A 212 -9.24 4.21 -3.84
N VAL A 213 -8.82 4.24 -5.11
CA VAL A 213 -7.51 3.73 -5.56
C VAL A 213 -6.37 4.45 -4.85
N CYS A 214 -6.37 5.79 -4.85
CA CYS A 214 -5.34 6.59 -4.16
C CYS A 214 -5.31 6.31 -2.66
N SER A 215 -6.48 6.25 -2.02
CA SER A 215 -6.62 6.01 -0.58
C SER A 215 -6.13 4.63 -0.19
N SER A 216 -6.43 3.60 -1.00
CA SER A 216 -5.95 2.24 -0.78
C SER A 216 -4.42 2.19 -0.76
N LEU A 217 -3.78 2.85 -1.74
CA LEU A 217 -2.33 2.93 -1.81
C LEU A 217 -1.73 3.62 -0.57
N ALA A 218 -2.29 4.76 -0.15
CA ALA A 218 -1.82 5.47 1.05
C ALA A 218 -2.02 4.66 2.34
N VAL A 219 -3.15 3.95 2.47
CA VAL A 219 -3.42 3.06 3.61
C VAL A 219 -2.40 1.93 3.64
N PHE A 220 -2.14 1.28 2.50
CA PHE A 220 -1.13 0.22 2.43
C PHE A 220 0.26 0.76 2.77
N ALA A 221 0.67 1.90 2.19
CA ALA A 221 1.96 2.53 2.45
C ALA A 221 2.18 2.81 3.94
N LYS A 222 1.12 3.19 4.65
CA LYS A 222 1.17 3.52 6.07
C LYS A 222 1.06 2.31 7.00
N GLN A 223 0.19 1.35 6.68
CA GLN A 223 -0.27 0.33 7.63
C GLN A 223 0.16 -1.09 7.26
N HIS A 224 0.41 -1.37 5.98
CA HIS A 224 0.69 -2.72 5.51
C HIS A 224 1.77 -2.72 4.41
N PRO A 225 3.07 -2.60 4.77
CA PRO A 225 4.17 -2.46 3.81
C PRO A 225 4.25 -3.57 2.75
N LEU A 226 3.84 -4.80 3.10
CA LEU A 226 3.81 -5.89 2.13
C LEU A 226 2.71 -5.71 1.07
N SER A 227 1.51 -5.25 1.45
CA SER A 227 0.46 -4.92 0.47
C SER A 227 0.83 -3.70 -0.36
N PHE A 228 1.58 -2.76 0.22
CA PHE A 228 2.07 -1.60 -0.50
C PHE A 228 3.01 -2.01 -1.64
N LYS A 229 4.03 -2.83 -1.33
CA LYS A 229 4.95 -3.36 -2.36
C LYS A 229 4.18 -4.14 -3.43
N ALA A 230 3.25 -5.00 -3.01
CA ALA A 230 2.41 -5.76 -3.92
C ALA A 230 1.51 -4.87 -4.81
N ALA A 231 1.02 -3.74 -4.29
CA ALA A 231 0.15 -2.83 -5.03
C ALA A 231 0.86 -2.17 -6.20
N LEU A 232 2.18 -1.91 -6.10
CA LEU A 232 2.96 -1.30 -7.17
C LEU A 232 2.88 -2.10 -8.47
N LEU A 233 2.83 -3.43 -8.38
CA LEU A 233 2.63 -4.32 -9.54
C LEU A 233 1.40 -3.95 -10.39
N LEU A 234 0.30 -3.49 -9.78
CA LEU A 234 -0.90 -3.10 -10.51
C LEU A 234 -0.76 -1.73 -11.22
N PHE A 235 0.23 -0.93 -10.83
CA PHE A 235 0.54 0.36 -11.46
C PHE A 235 1.73 0.28 -12.43
N GLU A 236 2.55 -0.77 -12.32
CA GLU A 236 3.65 -1.09 -13.24
C GLU A 236 3.14 -1.64 -14.58
N GLU A 237 1.89 -2.14 -14.64
CA GLU A 237 1.34 -2.74 -15.85
C GLU A 237 1.16 -1.73 -16.99
N HIS A 238 1.99 -1.89 -18.02
CA HIS A 238 1.88 -1.17 -19.28
C HIS A 238 0.99 -1.92 -20.29
N SER A 239 0.19 -1.17 -21.06
CA SER A 239 -0.51 -1.68 -22.24
C SER A 239 -0.20 -0.82 -23.46
N GLU A 240 0.76 -1.27 -24.28
CA GLU A 240 1.18 -0.54 -25.48
C GLU A 240 0.00 -0.42 -26.46
N GLU A 241 -0.79 -1.50 -26.58
CA GLU A 241 -2.00 -1.53 -27.38
C GLU A 241 -3.01 -0.47 -26.94
N PHE A 242 -3.26 -0.33 -25.63
CA PHE A 242 -4.14 0.70 -25.10
C PHE A 242 -3.64 2.11 -25.47
N HIS A 243 -2.34 2.37 -25.32
CA HIS A 243 -1.76 3.67 -25.62
C HIS A 243 -1.83 4.01 -27.13
N GLN A 244 -1.59 3.03 -28.01
CA GLN A 244 -1.75 3.24 -29.45
C GLN A 244 -3.21 3.51 -29.82
N LEU A 245 -4.16 2.76 -29.25
CA LEU A 245 -5.59 3.01 -29.45
C LEU A 245 -6.00 4.39 -28.94
N PHE A 246 -5.56 4.78 -27.74
CA PHE A 246 -5.82 6.09 -27.14
C PHE A 246 -5.33 7.22 -28.05
N LYS A 247 -4.08 7.12 -28.54
CA LYS A 247 -3.50 8.07 -29.48
C LYS A 247 -4.32 8.15 -30.78
N GLN A 248 -4.65 7.00 -31.36
CA GLN A 248 -5.43 6.96 -32.59
C GLN A 248 -6.81 7.60 -32.40
N ARG A 249 -7.48 7.34 -31.27
CA ARG A 249 -8.78 7.96 -30.97
C ARG A 249 -8.68 9.46 -30.74
N CYS A 250 -7.60 9.93 -30.11
CA CYS A 250 -7.35 11.36 -30.00
C CYS A 250 -7.23 12.02 -31.38
N GLN A 251 -6.54 11.38 -32.31
CA GLN A 251 -6.39 11.89 -33.68
C GLN A 251 -7.73 11.90 -34.44
N ASP A 252 -8.52 10.84 -34.34
CA ASP A 252 -9.83 10.74 -35.00
C ASP A 252 -10.86 11.75 -34.44
N LEU A 253 -10.63 12.29 -33.23
CA LEU A 253 -11.48 13.28 -32.55
C LEU A 253 -10.86 14.70 -32.55
N ASP A 254 -9.87 14.95 -33.40
CA ASP A 254 -9.18 16.23 -33.55
C ASP A 254 -8.61 16.81 -32.24
N LEU A 255 -8.23 15.94 -31.30
CA LEU A 255 -7.49 16.36 -30.11
C LEU A 255 -6.06 16.73 -30.51
N PRO A 256 -5.53 17.86 -30.00
CA PRO A 256 -4.22 18.34 -30.41
C PRO A 256 -3.12 17.36 -30.03
N SER A 257 -2.04 17.30 -30.81
CA SER A 257 -0.87 16.48 -30.48
C SER A 257 -0.29 16.79 -29.10
N ASP A 258 -0.35 18.06 -28.70
CA ASP A 258 0.06 18.52 -27.37
C ASP A 258 -0.76 17.89 -26.23
N PHE A 259 -1.94 17.33 -26.52
CA PHE A 259 -2.74 16.58 -25.55
C PHE A 259 -2.22 15.15 -25.37
N TYR A 260 -2.13 14.37 -26.44
CA TYR A 260 -1.86 12.94 -26.29
C TYR A 260 -0.35 12.60 -26.22
N GLN A 261 0.53 13.39 -26.83
CA GLN A 261 1.97 13.10 -26.84
C GLN A 261 2.61 13.10 -25.43
N PRO A 262 2.30 14.05 -24.53
CA PRO A 262 2.85 13.99 -23.17
C PRO A 262 2.40 12.76 -22.38
N ILE A 263 1.18 12.26 -22.62
CA ILE A 263 0.67 11.03 -21.99
C ILE A 263 1.46 9.82 -22.50
N MET A 264 1.74 9.75 -23.80
CA MET A 264 2.58 8.69 -24.38
C MET A 264 4.01 8.76 -23.84
N LEU A 265 4.56 9.96 -23.66
CA LEU A 265 5.89 10.15 -23.08
C LEU A 265 5.94 9.71 -21.61
N HIS A 266 4.91 10.04 -20.83
CA HIS A 266 4.78 9.57 -19.44
C HIS A 266 4.75 8.04 -19.38
N ALA A 267 3.91 7.40 -20.21
CA ALA A 267 3.87 5.94 -20.31
C ALA A 267 5.26 5.36 -20.65
N LYS A 268 5.97 5.96 -21.62
CA LYS A 268 7.32 5.52 -22.00
C LYS A 268 8.37 5.72 -20.91
N ILE A 269 8.29 6.79 -20.12
CA ILE A 269 9.23 7.03 -19.01
C ILE A 269 9.09 5.94 -17.94
N ASN A 270 7.88 5.46 -17.68
CA ASN A 270 7.68 4.31 -16.81
C ASN A 270 8.43 3.07 -17.33
N ASP A 271 8.37 2.83 -18.64
CA ASP A 271 9.04 1.71 -19.31
C ASP A 271 10.58 1.84 -19.24
N ASP A 272 11.12 3.01 -19.61
CA ASP A 272 12.57 3.26 -19.65
C ASP A 272 13.20 3.40 -18.24
N GLY A 273 12.39 3.72 -17.21
CA GLY A 273 12.83 4.04 -15.85
C GLY A 273 13.14 2.84 -14.94
N ALA A 274 13.05 1.61 -15.44
CA ALA A 274 13.16 0.36 -14.67
C ALA A 274 12.13 0.25 -13.52
N HIS A 275 10.97 0.89 -13.68
CA HIS A 275 9.84 0.75 -12.75
C HIS A 275 9.22 -0.65 -12.83
N GLU A 276 9.31 -1.31 -13.98
CA GLU A 276 8.68 -2.63 -14.24
C GLU A 276 9.13 -3.75 -13.28
N ASP A 277 10.26 -3.58 -12.57
CA ASP A 277 10.79 -4.60 -11.65
C ASP A 277 10.85 -4.14 -10.18
N ILE A 278 10.39 -2.93 -9.84
CA ILE A 278 10.57 -2.44 -8.47
C ILE A 278 9.81 -3.31 -7.46
N THR A 279 8.61 -3.78 -7.80
CA THR A 279 7.88 -4.75 -6.96
C THR A 279 8.68 -6.02 -6.70
N GLU A 280 9.26 -6.63 -7.74
CA GLU A 280 10.06 -7.85 -7.58
C GLU A 280 11.26 -7.60 -6.66
N VAL A 281 11.99 -6.51 -6.90
CA VAL A 281 13.19 -6.17 -6.11
C VAL A 281 12.83 -5.89 -4.65
N LEU A 282 11.72 -5.18 -4.39
CA LEU A 282 11.24 -4.88 -3.04
C LEU A 282 10.77 -6.16 -2.31
N LEU A 283 10.07 -7.05 -3.00
CA LEU A 283 9.60 -8.31 -2.41
C LEU A 283 10.72 -9.32 -2.23
N ALA A 284 11.75 -9.33 -3.08
CA ALA A 284 12.89 -10.24 -2.94
C ALA A 284 13.70 -10.03 -1.64
N ASP A 285 13.62 -8.84 -1.02
CA ASP A 285 14.24 -8.55 0.29
C ASP A 285 13.43 -9.09 1.48
N VAL A 286 12.20 -9.56 1.25
CA VAL A 286 11.34 -10.11 2.30
C VAL A 286 11.71 -11.57 2.53
N ALA A 287 12.33 -11.85 3.68
CA ALA A 287 12.83 -13.18 4.02
C ALA A 287 11.72 -14.23 4.14
N TYR A 288 10.55 -13.83 4.66
CA TYR A 288 9.45 -14.73 4.94
C TYR A 288 8.10 -14.01 4.84
N VAL A 289 7.14 -14.64 4.18
CA VAL A 289 5.75 -14.21 4.07
C VAL A 289 4.84 -15.31 4.63
N SER A 290 4.17 -15.01 5.74
CA SER A 290 3.27 -15.95 6.40
C SER A 290 2.03 -16.26 5.54
N PRO A 291 1.39 -17.43 5.67
CA PRO A 291 0.13 -17.71 4.99
C PRO A 291 -0.96 -16.66 5.25
N GLU A 292 -1.02 -16.09 6.46
CA GLU A 292 -1.93 -15.00 6.80
C GLU A 292 -1.63 -13.74 5.98
N ASP A 293 -0.37 -13.30 5.97
CA ASP A 293 0.05 -12.14 5.17
C ASP A 293 -0.23 -12.35 3.67
N GLN A 294 0.04 -13.56 3.15
CA GLN A 294 -0.28 -13.89 1.77
C GLN A 294 -1.78 -13.72 1.47
N LEU A 295 -2.65 -14.16 2.39
CA LEU A 295 -4.10 -14.03 2.25
C LEU A 295 -4.54 -12.57 2.34
N VAL A 296 -4.01 -11.81 3.29
CA VAL A 296 -4.31 -10.38 3.45
C VAL A 296 -3.89 -9.60 2.21
N VAL A 297 -2.68 -9.85 1.69
CA VAL A 297 -2.21 -9.21 0.46
C VAL A 297 -3.12 -9.57 -0.71
N LYS A 298 -3.44 -10.86 -0.92
CA LYS A 298 -4.33 -11.28 -2.02
C LYS A 298 -5.69 -10.58 -1.95
N LYS A 299 -6.31 -10.49 -0.77
CA LYS A 299 -7.57 -9.75 -0.55
C LYS A 299 -7.44 -8.26 -0.88
N ASN A 300 -6.38 -7.62 -0.40
CA ASN A 300 -6.11 -6.20 -0.66
C ASN A 300 -5.90 -5.94 -2.15
N MET A 301 -5.20 -6.83 -2.86
CA MET A 301 -5.00 -6.71 -4.31
C MET A 301 -6.29 -6.97 -5.09
N THR A 302 -7.13 -7.91 -4.66
CA THR A 302 -8.46 -8.09 -5.26
C THR A 302 -9.30 -6.81 -5.14
N ALA A 303 -9.40 -6.24 -3.95
CA ALA A 303 -10.18 -5.01 -3.74
C ALA A 303 -9.62 -3.81 -4.52
N LEU A 304 -8.29 -3.68 -4.59
CA LEU A 304 -7.64 -2.64 -5.38
C LEU A 304 -7.90 -2.83 -6.88
N MET A 305 -7.78 -4.06 -7.38
CA MET A 305 -8.03 -4.36 -8.79
C MET A 305 -9.50 -4.12 -9.17
N GLU A 306 -10.45 -4.56 -8.35
CA GLU A 306 -11.88 -4.24 -8.51
C GLU A 306 -12.10 -2.74 -8.54
N SER A 307 -11.42 -1.99 -7.67
CA SER A 307 -11.51 -0.53 -7.63
C SER A 307 -10.97 0.12 -8.91
N MET A 308 -9.88 -0.41 -9.48
CA MET A 308 -9.33 0.06 -10.75
C MET A 308 -10.25 -0.24 -11.92
N VAL A 309 -10.89 -1.42 -11.95
CA VAL A 309 -11.90 -1.76 -12.96
C VAL A 309 -13.11 -0.83 -12.84
N LEU A 310 -13.69 -0.69 -11.64
CA LEU A 310 -14.82 0.20 -11.41
C LEU A 310 -14.50 1.66 -11.73
N ARG A 311 -13.26 2.10 -11.48
CA ARG A 311 -12.77 3.41 -11.91
C ARG A 311 -12.92 3.59 -13.42
N THR A 312 -12.57 2.60 -14.24
CA THR A 312 -12.73 2.73 -15.70
C THR A 312 -14.19 2.97 -16.12
N HIS A 313 -15.13 2.27 -15.49
CA HIS A 313 -16.57 2.48 -15.72
C HIS A 313 -17.00 3.87 -15.27
N GLU A 314 -16.62 4.28 -14.06
CA GLU A 314 -17.00 5.57 -13.49
C GLU A 314 -16.52 6.75 -14.33
N ILE A 315 -15.30 6.66 -14.90
CA ILE A 315 -14.80 7.71 -15.81
C ILE A 315 -15.64 7.76 -17.08
N LEU A 316 -15.94 6.61 -17.70
CA LEU A 316 -16.73 6.59 -18.92
C LEU A 316 -18.16 7.11 -18.71
N ASP A 317 -18.77 6.78 -17.58
CA ASP A 317 -20.12 7.20 -17.23
C ASP A 317 -20.16 8.70 -16.90
N TYR A 318 -19.23 9.17 -16.05
CA TYR A 318 -19.21 10.57 -15.64
C TYR A 318 -18.88 11.50 -16.80
N TYR A 319 -17.78 11.24 -17.51
CA TYR A 319 -17.32 12.12 -18.60
C TYR A 319 -18.05 11.87 -19.92
N GLY A 320 -18.87 10.82 -20.01
CA GLY A 320 -19.79 10.61 -21.13
C GLY A 320 -21.10 11.39 -21.02
N ASN A 321 -21.41 11.97 -19.86
CA ASN A 321 -22.64 12.73 -19.64
C ASN A 321 -22.40 14.24 -19.87
N PRO A 322 -23.06 14.88 -20.84
CA PRO A 322 -22.85 16.30 -21.16
C PRO A 322 -23.29 17.26 -20.03
N GLU A 323 -24.11 16.82 -19.08
CA GLU A 323 -24.56 17.61 -17.94
C GLU A 323 -23.50 17.69 -16.82
N ASN A 324 -22.46 16.85 -16.88
CA ASN A 324 -21.42 16.81 -15.88
C ASN A 324 -20.35 17.89 -16.12
N ARG A 325 -19.78 18.41 -15.02
CA ARG A 325 -18.75 19.44 -15.06
C ARG A 325 -17.39 18.84 -15.38
N ILE A 326 -16.69 19.45 -16.33
CA ILE A 326 -15.32 19.08 -16.73
C ILE A 326 -14.44 20.34 -16.72
N PRO A 327 -13.40 20.43 -15.88
CA PRO A 327 -13.03 19.48 -14.82
C PRO A 327 -13.97 19.60 -13.61
N ARG A 328 -13.91 18.62 -12.69
CA ARG A 328 -14.77 18.56 -11.48
C ARG A 328 -14.38 19.59 -10.42
N CYS A 329 -14.63 20.87 -10.72
CA CYS A 329 -14.44 22.00 -9.83
C CYS A 329 -15.78 22.48 -9.26
N PHE A 330 -15.80 22.82 -7.97
CA PHE A 330 -16.97 23.31 -7.27
C PHE A 330 -16.60 24.62 -6.55
N ASP A 331 -16.96 25.76 -7.15
CA ASP A 331 -16.60 27.09 -6.63
C ASP A 331 -17.49 27.56 -5.45
N SER A 332 -18.48 26.75 -5.05
CA SER A 332 -19.34 26.99 -3.89
C SER A 332 -19.99 25.68 -3.44
N ILE A 333 -19.96 25.38 -2.13
CA ILE A 333 -20.88 24.43 -1.51
C ILE A 333 -22.24 25.15 -1.52
N VAL A 334 -23.16 24.70 -2.37
CA VAL A 334 -24.57 25.14 -2.31
C VAL A 334 -25.28 24.35 -1.23
#